data_AF-A0A974SVK4-F1
#
_entry.id   AF-A0A974SVK4-F1
#
_cell.length_a   1.000
_cell.length_b   1.000
_cell.length_c   1.000
_cell.angle_alpha   90.00
_cell.angle_beta   90.00
_cell.angle_gamma   90.00
#
_symmetry.space_group_name_H-M   'P 1'
#
loop_
_entity.id
_entity.type
_entity.pdbx_description
1 polymer ?
#
loop_
_entity_poly.entity_id
_entity_poly.type
_entity_poly.pdbx_seq_one_letter_code
_entity_poly.pdbx_strand_id
1 'polypeptide(L)'
;MSELKRHIGQQVALATAGFCAALALPAFGLFIWLWWERGLADTWVPSALATVGFLGACAVVLYVISRPQPPLPEEDVAVDG
;
A
#
# COMPACT_ATOMS: atom_id res chain seq x y z
N MET A 1 11.93 -19.41 16.15
CA MET A 1 11.30 -18.09 16.43
C MET A 1 11.29 -17.16 15.19
N SER A 2 10.85 -17.63 14.02
CA SER A 2 10.80 -16.80 12.78
C SER A 2 9.37 -16.60 12.25
N GLU A 3 8.50 -17.59 12.40
CA GLU A 3 7.11 -17.57 11.92
C GLU A 3 6.26 -16.45 12.54
N LEU A 4 6.37 -16.26 13.87
CA LEU A 4 5.54 -15.28 14.59
C LEU A 4 5.92 -13.82 14.27
N LYS A 5 7.21 -13.55 14.03
CA LYS A 5 7.72 -12.21 13.67
C LYS A 5 7.35 -11.83 12.23
N ARG A 6 7.20 -12.83 11.35
CA ARG A 6 6.76 -12.68 9.95
C ARG A 6 5.29 -12.24 9.85
N HIS A 7 4.42 -12.73 10.72
CA HIS A 7 3.01 -12.32 10.80
C HIS A 7 2.80 -10.86 11.27
N ILE A 8 3.60 -10.39 12.23
CA ILE A 8 3.46 -9.02 12.77
C ILE A 8 3.85 -7.99 11.71
N GLY A 9 4.97 -8.19 11.01
CA GLY A 9 5.40 -7.29 9.94
C GLY A 9 4.39 -7.23 8.78
N GLN A 10 3.76 -8.35 8.45
CA GLN A 10 2.73 -8.45 7.43
C GLN A 10 1.43 -7.73 7.84
N GLN A 11 1.01 -7.84 9.11
CA GLN A 11 -0.16 -7.11 9.61
C GLN A 11 0.06 -5.59 9.65
N VAL A 12 1.25 -5.14 10.04
CA VAL A 12 1.58 -3.71 10.06
C VAL A 12 1.57 -3.13 8.64
N ALA A 13 2.18 -3.83 7.68
CA ALA A 13 2.18 -3.40 6.28
C ALA A 13 0.75 -3.31 5.70
N LEU A 14 -0.13 -4.23 6.09
CA LEU A 14 -1.53 -4.24 5.66
C LEU A 14 -2.35 -3.11 6.32
N ALA A 15 -2.11 -2.84 7.60
CA ALA A 15 -2.70 -1.69 8.29
C ALA A 15 -2.26 -0.36 7.66
N THR A 16 -0.98 -0.21 7.33
CA THR A 16 -0.46 0.99 6.66
C THR A 16 -0.98 1.12 5.23
N ALA A 17 -1.14 0.02 4.49
CA ALA A 17 -1.78 0.02 3.17
C ALA A 17 -3.24 0.52 3.26
N GLY A 18 -3.99 0.03 4.25
CA GLY A 18 -5.34 0.50 4.55
C GLY A 18 -5.38 1.99 4.89
N PHE A 19 -4.42 2.48 5.67
CA PHE A 19 -4.30 3.90 6.00
C PHE A 19 -4.00 4.77 4.77
N CYS A 20 -3.06 4.35 3.90
CA CYS A 20 -2.78 5.06 2.64
C CYS A 20 -4.01 5.07 1.73
N ALA A 21 -4.75 3.96 1.62
CA ALA A 21 -5.98 3.90 0.83
C ALA A 21 -7.08 4.80 1.41
N ALA A 22 -7.23 4.81 2.75
CA ALA A 22 -8.21 5.65 3.43
C ALA A 22 -7.91 7.14 3.26
N LEU A 23 -6.63 7.55 3.19
CA LEU A 23 -6.21 8.91 2.88
C LEU A 23 -6.27 9.25 1.38
N ALA A 24 -6.15 8.25 0.49
CA ALA A 24 -6.27 8.46 -0.95
C ALA A 24 -7.71 8.83 -1.36
N LEU A 25 -8.73 8.29 -0.67
CA LEU A 25 -10.15 8.60 -0.91
C LEU A 25 -10.50 10.09 -0.75
N PRO A 26 -10.20 10.76 0.39
CA PRO A 26 -10.47 12.20 0.53
C PRO A 26 -9.61 13.04 -0.40
N ALA A 27 -8.36 12.64 -0.69
CA ALA A 27 -7.52 13.32 -1.66
C ALA A 27 -8.12 13.24 -3.10
N PHE A 28 -8.72 12.09 -3.45
CA PHE A 28 -9.41 11.92 -4.73
C PHE A 28 -10.70 12.74 -4.81
N GLY A 29 -11.46 12.81 -3.72
CA GLY A 29 -12.63 13.70 -3.62
C GLY A 29 -12.24 15.17 -3.79
N LEU A 30 -11.14 15.59 -3.16
CA LEU A 30 -10.62 16.95 -3.27
C LEU A 30 -10.13 17.28 -4.69
N PHE A 31 -9.54 16.29 -5.38
CA PHE A 31 -9.18 16.41 -6.79
C PHE A 31 -10.41 16.59 -7.69
N ILE A 32 -11.45 15.77 -7.55
CA ILE A 32 -12.70 15.89 -8.32
C ILE A 32 -13.34 17.27 -8.11
N TRP A 33 -13.35 17.73 -6.86
CA TRP A 33 -13.88 19.05 -6.51
C TRP A 33 -13.08 20.19 -7.16
N LEU A 34 -11.75 20.19 -6.99
CA LEU A 34 -10.87 21.19 -7.60
C LEU A 34 -10.94 21.17 -9.13
N TRP A 35 -11.08 20.00 -9.74
CA TRP A 35 -11.26 19.86 -11.18
C TRP A 35 -12.53 20.54 -11.65
N TRP A 36 -13.63 20.41 -10.90
CA TRP A 36 -14.91 21.00 -11.26
C TRP A 36 -14.93 22.53 -11.06
N GLU A 37 -14.25 23.03 -10.03
CA GLU A 37 -14.23 24.48 -9.72
C GLU A 37 -13.22 25.28 -10.53
N ARG A 38 -12.00 24.75 -10.72
CA ARG A 38 -10.86 25.53 -11.25
C ARG A 38 -10.31 25.00 -12.57
N GLY A 39 -10.61 23.76 -12.93
CA GLY A 39 -10.11 23.11 -14.14
C GLY A 39 -8.59 22.85 -14.10
N LEU A 40 -8.10 22.07 -15.07
CA LEU A 40 -6.70 21.65 -15.18
C LEU A 40 -5.66 22.78 -15.28
N ALA A 41 -6.09 24.01 -15.54
CA ALA A 41 -5.21 25.16 -15.71
C ALA A 41 -4.60 25.63 -14.38
N ASP A 42 -5.20 25.23 -13.25
CA ASP A 42 -4.76 25.63 -11.92
C ASP A 42 -3.77 24.61 -11.35
N THR A 43 -2.56 25.04 -10.96
CA THR A 43 -1.44 24.20 -10.49
C THR A 43 -1.81 23.26 -9.33
N TRP A 44 -2.86 23.58 -8.59
CA TRP A 44 -3.38 22.77 -7.49
C TRP A 44 -4.02 21.46 -7.94
N VAL A 45 -4.63 21.43 -9.13
CA VAL A 45 -5.28 20.22 -9.69
C VAL A 45 -4.27 19.11 -10.00
N PRO A 46 -3.18 19.34 -10.77
CA PRO A 46 -2.18 18.31 -11.01
C PRO A 46 -1.42 17.93 -9.74
N SER A 47 -1.25 18.87 -8.79
CA SER A 47 -0.65 18.57 -7.49
C SER A 47 -1.51 17.62 -6.67
N ALA A 48 -2.84 17.86 -6.61
CA ALA A 48 -3.79 16.99 -5.92
C ALA A 48 -3.87 15.59 -6.59
N LEU A 49 -3.84 15.54 -7.91
CA LEU A 49 -3.78 14.28 -8.66
C LEU A 49 -2.50 13.49 -8.34
N ALA A 50 -1.36 14.17 -8.27
CA ALA A 50 -0.08 13.55 -7.91
C ALA A 50 -0.10 12.96 -6.50
N THR A 51 -0.71 13.62 -5.51
CA THR A 51 -0.85 13.08 -4.15
C THR A 51 -1.71 11.83 -4.13
N VAL A 52 -2.83 11.81 -4.87
CA VAL A 52 -3.68 10.62 -5.00
C VAL A 52 -2.91 9.47 -5.64
N GLY A 53 -2.18 9.74 -6.73
CA GLY A 53 -1.35 8.76 -7.41
C GLY A 53 -0.26 8.18 -6.50
N PHE A 54 0.42 9.03 -5.72
CA PHE A 54 1.43 8.61 -4.77
C PHE A 54 0.85 7.74 -3.65
N LEU A 55 -0.24 8.19 -3.00
CA LEU A 55 -0.89 7.42 -1.92
C LEU A 55 -1.46 6.09 -2.43
N GLY A 56 -2.05 6.09 -3.63
CA GLY A 56 -2.52 4.88 -4.30
C GLY A 56 -1.39 3.91 -4.60
N ALA A 57 -0.29 4.37 -5.19
CA ALA A 57 0.88 3.54 -5.46
C ALA A 57 1.51 2.98 -4.17
N CYS A 58 1.62 3.81 -3.12
CA CYS A 58 2.11 3.38 -1.82
C CYS A 58 1.22 2.28 -1.21
N ALA A 59 -0.10 2.43 -1.29
CA ALA A 59 -1.04 1.41 -0.84
C ALA A 59 -0.89 0.09 -1.63
N VAL A 60 -0.72 0.17 -2.96
CA VAL A 60 -0.54 -1.01 -3.81
C VAL A 60 0.75 -1.75 -3.47
N VAL A 61 1.88 -1.06 -3.37
CA VAL A 61 3.17 -1.67 -3.05
C VAL A 61 3.12 -2.33 -1.66
N LEU A 62 2.58 -1.63 -0.66
CA LEU A 62 2.43 -2.19 0.69
C LEU A 62 1.50 -3.40 0.71
N TYR A 63 0.40 -3.37 -0.04
CA TYR A 63 -0.51 -4.51 -0.17
C TYR A 63 0.18 -5.72 -0.80
N VAL A 64 0.95 -5.51 -1.88
CA VAL A 64 1.69 -6.59 -2.56
C VAL A 64 2.73 -7.21 -1.62
N ILE A 65 3.47 -6.39 -0.87
CA ILE A 65 4.45 -6.87 0.12
C ILE A 65 3.76 -7.58 1.30
N SER A 66 2.53 -7.19 1.62
CA SER A 66 1.72 -7.82 2.67
C SER A 66 1.12 -9.17 2.24
N ARG A 67 1.27 -9.60 0.98
CA ARG A 67 0.77 -10.89 0.52
C ARG A 67 1.61 -11.99 1.17
N PRO A 68 0.99 -12.98 1.84
CA PRO A 68 1.74 -14.09 2.43
C PRO A 68 2.50 -14.82 1.32
N GLN A 69 3.81 -14.94 1.48
CA GLN A 69 4.63 -15.74 0.58
C GLN A 69 4.30 -17.23 0.77
N PRO A 70 4.42 -18.05 -0.29
CA PRO A 70 4.24 -19.49 -0.18
C PRO A 70 5.12 -20.06 0.94
N PRO A 71 4.64 -21.05 1.70
CA PRO A 71 5.49 -21.73 2.65
C PRO A 71 6.71 -22.28 1.91
N LEU A 72 7.90 -22.02 2.45
CA LEU A 72 9.12 -22.69 1.99
C LEU A 72 8.89 -24.20 2.14
N PRO A 73 9.28 -25.03 1.16
CA PRO A 73 9.29 -26.48 1.34
C PRO A 73 10.00 -26.80 2.66
N GLU A 74 9.41 -27.68 3.48
CA GLU A 74 10.07 -28.18 4.68
C GLU A 74 11.42 -28.77 4.26
N GLU A 75 12.51 -28.26 4.83
CA GLU A 75 13.82 -28.88 4.72
C GLU A 75 13.76 -30.21 5.49
N ASP A 76 13.25 -31.26 4.84
CA ASP A 76 13.55 -32.64 5.18
C ASP A 76 15.04 -32.87 4.90
N VAL A 77 15.89 -32.45 5.82
CA VAL A 77 17.30 -32.87 5.88
C VAL A 77 17.50 -33.66 7.16
N ALA A 78 16.87 -34.83 7.19
CA ALA A 78 17.53 -35.99 7.77
C ALA A 78 18.72 -36.34 6.86
N VAL A 79 19.91 -35.87 7.20
CA VAL A 79 21.15 -36.55 6.80
C VAL A 79 21.92 -36.83 8.08
N ASP A 80 21.79 -38.08 8.53
CA ASP A 80 22.64 -38.75 9.51
C ASP A 80 24.13 -38.46 9.28
N GLY A 81 24.86 -38.24 10.37
CA GLY A 81 26.32 -38.14 10.41
C GLY A 81 26.82 -37.72 11.78
#